data_AF-A0A382MB65-F1
#
_entry.id   AF-A0A382MB65-F1
#
_cell.length_a   1.000
_cell.length_b   1.000
_cell.length_c   1.000
_cell.angle_alpha   90.00
_cell.angle_beta   90.00
_cell.angle_gamma   90.00
#
_symmetry.space_group_name_H-M   'P 1'
#
loop_
_entity.id
_entity.type
_entity.pdbx_description
1 polymer ?
#
loop_
_entity_poly.entity_id
_entity_poly.type
_entity_poly.pdbx_seq_one_letter_code
_entity_poly.pdbx_strand_id
1 'polypeptide(L)' 'VYVGQSSRKPSLRFEQHKEGYKSNQYVKVYGVRLRPDLYEKYNPIPTRKDAEEIEEMLGKELRKKGIGVWFN' A
#
# COMPACT_ATOMS: atom_id res chain seq x y z
N VAL A 1 5.05 -2.79 -7.47
CA VAL A 1 4.81 -2.37 -6.07
C VAL A 1 3.31 -2.26 -5.87
N TYR A 2 2.80 -2.78 -4.75
CA TYR A 2 1.41 -2.56 -4.38
C TYR A 2 1.31 -1.38 -3.42
N VAL A 3 0.39 -0.46 -3.68
CA VAL A 3 0.10 0.68 -2.80
C VAL A 3 -1.35 0.58 -2.36
N GLY A 4 -1.60 0.81 -1.08
CA GLY A 4 -2.93 0.73 -0.50
C GLY A 4 -2.94 1.42 0.85
N GLN A 5 -4.10 1.92 1.24
CA GLN A 5 -4.33 2.48 2.57
C GLN A 5 -4.81 1.40 3.58
N SER A 6 -4.69 1.68 4.88
CA SER A 6 -5.36 0.88 5.91
C SER A 6 -5.42 1.63 7.23
N SER A 7 -6.52 1.49 7.94
CA SER A 7 -6.64 1.94 9.33
C SER A 7 -5.94 0.99 10.32
N ARG A 8 -5.51 -0.20 9.86
CA ARG A 8 -4.77 -1.18 10.67
C ARG A 8 -3.27 -1.02 10.47
N LYS A 9 -2.48 -1.54 11.41
CA LYS A 9 -1.02 -1.61 11.28
C LYS A 9 -0.64 -2.27 9.95
N PRO A 10 0.32 -1.70 9.17
CA PRO A 10 0.73 -2.25 7.88
C PRO A 10 1.13 -3.73 7.92
N SER A 11 1.84 -4.15 8.98
CA SER A 11 2.23 -5.56 9.21
C SER A 11 1.03 -6.49 9.29
N LEU A 12 0.03 -6.13 10.10
CA LEU A 12 -1.19 -6.92 10.25
C LEU A 12 -1.99 -6.94 8.94
N ARG A 13 -2.04 -5.81 8.22
CA ARG A 13 -2.72 -5.73 6.93
C ARG A 13 -2.04 -6.62 5.90
N PHE A 14 -0.71 -6.65 5.87
CA PHE A 14 0.07 -7.51 4.99
C PHE A 14 -0.18 -8.99 5.27
N GLU A 15 -0.20 -9.39 6.54
CA GLU A 15 -0.51 -10.76 6.94
C GLU A 15 -1.92 -11.17 6.47
N GLN A 16 -2.93 -10.33 6.69
CA GLN A 16 -4.28 -10.58 6.16
C GLN A 16 -4.31 -10.77 4.64
N HIS A 17 -3.50 -10.00 3.91
CA HIS A 17 -3.36 -10.20 2.47
C HIS A 17 -2.77 -11.58 2.14
N LYS A 18 -1.79 -12.07 2.89
CA LYS A 18 -1.19 -13.39 2.70
C LYS A 18 -2.15 -14.52 3.07
N GLU A 19 -2.92 -14.34 4.14
CA GLU A 19 -3.94 -15.30 4.60
C GLU A 19 -5.17 -15.36 3.67
N GLY A 20 -5.35 -14.38 2.79
CA GLY A 20 -6.51 -14.32 1.89
C GLY A 20 -7.70 -13.55 2.46
N TYR A 21 -7.57 -12.95 3.64
CA TYR A 21 -8.62 -12.17 4.27
C TYR A 21 -8.68 -10.75 3.70
N LYS A 22 -9.78 -10.40 3.02
CA LYS A 22 -9.94 -9.13 2.28
C LYS A 22 -8.67 -8.79 1.48
N SER A 23 -8.10 -9.81 0.84
CA SER A 23 -6.80 -9.75 0.21
C SER A 23 -6.92 -9.34 -1.25
N ASN A 24 -6.02 -8.48 -1.69
CA ASN A 24 -5.70 -8.35 -3.11
C ASN A 24 -4.86 -9.54 -3.59
N GLN A 25 -5.24 -10.13 -4.73
CA GLN A 25 -4.55 -11.26 -5.36
C GLN A 25 -3.07 -10.97 -5.60
N TYR A 26 -2.72 -9.74 -5.99
CA TYR A 26 -1.33 -9.36 -6.25
C TYR A 26 -0.46 -9.43 -4.99
N VAL A 27 -0.97 -8.97 -3.85
CA VAL A 27 -0.22 -9.02 -2.58
C VAL A 27 -0.15 -10.45 -2.04
N LYS A 28 -1.22 -11.24 -2.20
CA LYS A 28 -1.24 -12.63 -1.78
C LYS A 28 -0.16 -13.45 -2.50
N VAL A 29 -0.15 -13.35 -3.83
CA VAL A 29 0.74 -14.13 -4.71
C VAL A 29 2.14 -13.55 -4.78
N TYR A 30 2.28 -12.23 -4.96
CA TYR A 30 3.56 -11.56 -5.23
C TYR A 30 4.08 -10.70 -4.07
N GLY A 31 3.37 -10.63 -2.94
CA GLY A 31 3.81 -9.89 -1.76
C GLY A 31 5.02 -10.55 -1.12
N VAL A 32 6.17 -9.86 -1.20
CA VAL A 32 7.45 -10.31 -0.63
C VAL A 32 7.70 -9.69 0.75
N ARG A 33 7.63 -8.35 0.84
CA ARG A 33 7.88 -7.60 2.07
C ARG A 33 7.19 -6.25 2.05
N LEU A 34 7.03 -5.65 3.23
CA LEU A 34 6.66 -4.25 3.38
C LEU A 34 7.83 -3.33 3.01
N ARG A 35 7.50 -2.13 2.54
CA ARG A 35 8.45 -1.05 2.22
C ARG A 35 8.18 0.16 3.10
N PRO A 36 8.59 0.12 4.39
CA PRO A 36 8.38 1.21 5.33
C PRO A 36 8.95 2.54 4.82
N ASP A 37 10.03 2.50 4.03
CA ASP A 37 10.63 3.66 3.34
C ASP A 37 9.62 4.51 2.54
N LEU A 38 8.53 3.89 2.05
CA LEU A 38 7.55 4.54 1.19
C LEU A 38 6.35 5.10 1.94
N TYR A 39 6.01 4.56 3.12
CA TYR A 39 4.77 4.92 3.83
C TYR A 39 5.01 5.53 5.23
N GLU A 40 6.16 5.30 5.87
CA GLU A 40 6.39 5.76 7.25
C GLU A 40 6.31 7.27 7.39
N LYS A 41 6.84 8.02 6.43
CA LYS A 41 6.83 9.49 6.44
C LYS A 41 5.44 10.12 6.37
N TYR A 42 4.43 9.36 5.95
CA TYR A 42 3.05 9.84 5.81
C TYR A 42 2.18 9.46 7.00
N ASN A 43 2.61 8.49 7.82
CA ASN A 43 1.83 8.04 8.96
C ASN A 43 2.10 8.91 10.20
N PRO A 44 1.06 9.24 11.00
CA PRO A 44 -0.35 8.87 10.83
C PRO A 44 -1.11 9.80 9.88
N ILE A 45 -1.90 9.24 8.96
CA ILE A 45 -2.76 10.00 8.06
C ILE A 45 -4.12 10.24 8.76
N PRO A 46 -4.57 11.50 8.94
CA PRO A 46 -5.73 11.81 9.77
C PRO A 46 -7.07 11.50 9.10
N THR A 47 -7.20 11.67 7.79
CA THR A 47 -8.46 11.43 7.08
C THR A 47 -8.30 10.41 5.96
N ARG A 48 -9.41 9.74 5.62
CA ARG A 48 -9.47 8.83 4.48
C ARG A 48 -9.14 9.55 3.16
N LYS A 49 -9.59 10.80 3.01
CA LYS A 49 -9.38 11.59 1.80
C LYS A 49 -7.89 11.89 1.59
N ASP A 50 -7.20 12.29 2.66
CA ASP A 50 -5.73 12.47 2.62
C ASP A 50 -5.02 11.16 2.23
N ALA A 51 -5.50 10.02 2.75
CA ALA A 51 -4.92 8.72 2.42
C ALA A 51 -5.12 8.34 0.95
N GLU A 52 -6.29 8.64 0.39
CA GLU A 52 -6.61 8.43 -1.04
C GLU A 52 -5.74 9.34 -1.93
N GLU A 53 -5.53 10.60 -1.56
CA GLU A 53 -4.65 11.52 -2.29
C GLU A 53 -3.18 11.10 -2.23
N ILE A 54 -2.69 10.65 -1.07
CA ILE A 54 -1.32 10.14 -0.91
C ILE A 54 -1.11 8.85 -1.69
N GLU A 55 -2.10 7.93 -1.68
CA GLU A 55 -2.05 6.69 -2.44
C GLU A 55 -1.91 6.97 -3.95
N GLU A 56 -2.72 7.88 -4.48
CA GLU A 56 -2.67 8.26 -5.88
C GLU A 56 -1.35 8.97 -6.23
N MET A 57 -0.91 9.92 -5.38
CA MET A 57 0.36 10.63 -5.54
C MET A 57 1.54 9.66 -5.59
N LEU A 58 1.64 8.76 -4.61
CA LEU A 58 2.70 7.77 -4.51
C LEU A 58 2.69 6.83 -5.72
N GLY A 59 1.50 6.41 -6.15
CA GLY A 59 1.32 5.60 -7.35
C GLY A 59 1.83 6.30 -8.61
N LYS A 60 1.51 7.57 -8.80
CA LYS A 60 1.99 8.40 -9.92
C LYS A 60 3.51 8.60 -9.87
N GLU A 61 4.07 8.91 -8.70
CA GLU A 61 5.52 9.11 -8.53
C GLU A 61 6.32 7.84 -8.83
N LEU A 62 5.88 6.70 -8.30
CA LEU A 62 6.53 5.41 -8.54
C LEU A 62 6.42 5.00 -10.02
N ARG A 63 5.27 5.24 -10.67
CA ARG A 63 5.12 5.03 -12.12
C ARG A 63 6.04 5.92 -12.93
N LYS A 64 6.21 7.20 -12.57
CA LYS A 64 7.18 8.10 -13.21
C LYS A 64 8.62 7.60 -13.09
N LYS A 65 8.96 6.90 -12.00
CA LYS A 65 10.25 6.23 -11.80
C LYS A 65 10.40 4.91 -12.58
N GLY A 66 9.42 4.55 -13.43
CA GLY A 66 9.43 3.31 -14.20
C GLY A 66 9.03 2.06 -13.40
N ILE A 67 8.50 2.22 -12.18
CA ILE A 67 8.07 1.12 -11.33
C ILE A 67 6.61 0.80 -11.64
N GLY A 68 6.31 -0.46 -11.96
CA GLY A 68 4.92 -0.93 -12.08
C GLY A 68 4.20 -0.80 -10.74
N VAL A 69 3.12 -0.03 -10.67
CA VAL A 69 2.32 0.16 -9.46
C VAL A 69 0.89 -0.31 -9.66
N TRP A 70 0.43 -1.11 -8.71
CA TRP A 70 -0.94 -1.59 -8.60
C TRP A 70 -1.53 -1.06 -7.29
N PHE A 71 -2.67 -0.40 -7.40
CA PHE A 71 -3.52 0.04 -6.30
C PHE A 71 -4.97 -0.13 -6.80
N ASN A 72 -5.91 -0.39 -5.88
CA ASN A 72 -7.31 -0.65 -6.20
C ASN A 72 -8.22 -0.08 -5.13
#